data_AF-A0A4R0DGN6-F1
#
_entry.id   AF-A0A4R0DGN6-F1
#
_cell.length_a   1.000
_cell.length_b   1.000
_cell.length_c   1.000
_cell.angle_alpha   90.00
_cell.angle_beta   90.00
_cell.angle_gamma   90.00
#
_symmetry.space_group_name_H-M   'P 1'
#
loop_
_entity.id
_entity.type
_entity.pdbx_description
1 polymer ?
#
loop_
_entity_poly.entity_id
_entity_poly.type
_entity_poly.pdbx_seq_one_letter_code
_entity_poly.pdbx_strand_id
1 'polypeptide(L)'
;MKKLLQGALLPFGIFVAAISLFGCNQATEQDTQTANSTEVEEHSPVNHDAETELKNGNMIYVLRDVADMQLKAGDYVQQLKQTQTDLEQALADKNQQALQTSVNALHQQLTDFNRALSSLDLKSQEIESIRQNIMSTNQQVLDLPYLNGKVELESIDLHKIEQQMTSVQTEMLKLAKMLLLQPTSSEKS
;
A
#
# COMPACT_ATOMS: atom_id res chain seq x y z
N MET A 1 -0.76 55.69 25.14
CA MET A 1 0.37 56.31 24.40
C MET A 1 1.00 55.25 23.49
N LYS A 2 1.28 55.60 22.20
CA LYS A 2 2.24 55.01 21.24
C LYS A 2 2.16 53.49 20.96
N LYS A 3 1.57 53.01 19.84
CA LYS A 3 2.11 52.87 18.46
C LYS A 3 3.49 52.22 18.34
N LEU A 4 3.56 51.03 17.72
CA LEU A 4 4.55 50.59 16.70
C LEU A 4 3.88 49.44 15.89
N LEU A 5 3.42 49.59 14.64
CA LEU A 5 4.13 49.80 13.36
C LEU A 5 4.82 48.50 12.85
N GLN A 6 4.14 47.77 11.94
CA GLN A 6 4.50 47.53 10.53
C GLN A 6 5.57 46.47 10.25
N GLY A 7 5.25 45.57 9.30
CA GLY A 7 6.21 45.14 8.27
C GLY A 7 6.74 43.72 8.39
N ALA A 8 6.14 42.79 7.64
CA ALA A 8 6.86 41.63 7.11
C ALA A 8 6.30 41.31 5.72
N LEU A 9 6.87 41.99 4.71
CA LEU A 9 6.90 41.53 3.33
C LEU A 9 7.70 40.22 3.30
N LEU A 10 7.10 39.11 2.89
CA LEU A 10 7.87 37.93 2.47
C LEU A 10 7.76 37.79 0.95
N PRO A 11 8.91 37.72 0.23
CA PRO A 11 8.94 37.75 -1.22
C PRO A 11 8.66 36.38 -1.85
N PHE A 12 8.12 36.45 -3.07
CA PHE A 12 7.95 35.37 -4.03
C PHE A 12 9.24 34.54 -4.22
N GLY A 13 9.16 33.24 -3.93
CA GLY A 13 10.13 32.24 -4.36
C GLY A 13 9.55 31.41 -5.50
N ILE A 14 9.90 31.75 -6.74
CA ILE A 14 9.61 30.96 -7.95
C ILE A 14 10.52 29.72 -7.91
N PHE A 15 9.95 28.53 -7.76
CA PHE A 15 10.71 27.27 -7.83
C PHE A 15 10.87 26.88 -9.29
N VAL A 16 12.04 27.15 -9.86
CA VAL A 16 12.42 26.73 -11.22
C VAL A 16 12.85 25.26 -11.16
N ALA A 17 12.11 24.41 -11.86
CA ALA A 17 12.48 23.02 -12.12
C ALA A 17 13.69 22.96 -13.07
N ALA A 18 14.74 22.25 -12.68
CA ALA A 18 15.81 21.82 -13.57
C ALA A 18 15.76 20.29 -13.70
N ILE A 19 15.20 19.83 -14.81
CA ILE A 19 15.29 18.43 -15.26
C ILE A 19 16.65 18.30 -15.97
N SER A 20 17.57 17.54 -15.39
CA SER A 20 18.75 17.03 -16.09
C SER A 20 18.62 15.53 -16.25
N LEU A 21 18.13 15.11 -17.42
CA LEU A 21 18.24 13.76 -17.93
C LEU A 21 19.66 13.57 -18.47
N PHE A 22 20.52 12.91 -17.69
CA PHE A 22 21.73 12.29 -18.21
C PHE A 22 21.55 10.78 -18.20
N GLY A 23 21.10 10.25 -19.34
CA GLY A 23 21.34 8.86 -19.69
C GLY A 23 22.78 8.72 -20.18
N CYS A 24 23.59 7.95 -19.46
CA CYS A 24 24.88 7.46 -19.94
C CYS A 24 24.86 5.94 -19.88
N ASN A 25 24.53 5.34 -21.02
CA ASN A 25 24.77 3.95 -21.35
C ASN A 25 26.27 3.79 -21.64
N GLN A 26 27.00 3.03 -20.83
CA GLN A 26 28.37 2.64 -21.14
C GLN A 26 28.47 1.12 -21.01
N ALA A 27 28.37 0.46 -22.17
CA ALA A 27 28.71 -0.93 -22.35
C ALA A 27 30.24 -1.07 -22.24
N THR A 28 30.69 -1.94 -21.34
CA THR A 28 32.09 -2.34 -21.23
C THR A 28 32.19 -3.81 -21.62
N GLU A 29 32.82 -4.08 -22.77
CA GLU A 29 33.34 -5.39 -23.15
C GLU A 29 34.75 -5.57 -22.58
N GLN A 30 34.97 -6.68 -21.88
CA GLN A 30 36.25 -7.35 -21.58
C GLN A 30 35.84 -8.73 -21.00
N ASP A 31 36.42 -9.89 -21.30
CA ASP A 31 37.81 -10.21 -21.63
C ASP A 31 37.89 -11.61 -22.30
N THR A 32 39.06 -11.92 -22.85
CA THR A 32 39.38 -13.04 -23.74
C THR A 32 40.05 -14.21 -22.98
N GLN A 33 39.89 -15.45 -23.50
CA GLN A 33 40.81 -16.61 -23.37
C GLN A 33 40.88 -17.31 -21.98
N THR A 34 40.84 -18.64 -21.78
CA THR A 34 41.38 -19.82 -22.50
C THR A 34 40.84 -21.11 -21.85
N ALA A 35 40.49 -22.16 -22.61
CA ALA A 35 40.81 -23.58 -22.28
C ALA A 35 40.42 -24.50 -23.45
N ASN A 36 41.30 -25.46 -23.72
CA ASN A 36 41.42 -26.26 -24.94
C ASN A 36 40.80 -27.67 -24.77
N SER A 37 40.21 -28.18 -25.85
CA SER A 37 40.09 -29.59 -26.30
C SER A 37 39.33 -30.65 -25.46
N THR A 38 38.30 -31.26 -26.06
CA THR A 38 38.32 -32.62 -26.70
C THR A 38 36.88 -33.20 -26.82
N GLU A 39 36.42 -33.52 -28.04
CA GLU A 39 35.25 -34.38 -28.38
C GLU A 39 35.37 -35.78 -27.73
N VAL A 40 34.33 -36.58 -27.44
CA VAL A 40 33.49 -37.37 -28.38
C VAL A 40 32.32 -38.02 -27.58
N GLU A 41 31.10 -37.99 -28.17
CA GLU A 41 29.90 -38.89 -28.07
C GLU A 41 29.35 -39.39 -26.71
N GLU A 42 28.09 -39.76 -26.50
CA GLU A 42 26.74 -39.57 -27.09
C GLU A 42 25.83 -40.36 -26.13
N HIS A 43 24.85 -39.74 -25.46
CA HIS A 43 23.62 -40.41 -25.04
C HIS A 43 22.55 -39.38 -24.61
N SER A 44 21.44 -39.40 -25.35
CA SER A 44 20.08 -38.84 -25.18
C SER A 44 19.60 -38.37 -23.79
N PRO A 45 18.46 -37.63 -23.69
CA PRO A 45 17.78 -36.80 -24.68
C PRO A 45 17.78 -35.32 -24.27
N VAL A 46 17.57 -34.47 -25.26
CA VAL A 46 17.22 -33.06 -25.11
C VAL A 46 15.94 -32.93 -24.28
N ASN A 47 16.06 -32.60 -22.99
CA ASN A 47 15.02 -31.88 -22.25
C ASN A 47 15.28 -30.39 -22.46
N HIS A 48 14.75 -29.84 -23.55
CA HIS A 48 14.62 -28.40 -23.70
C HIS A 48 13.65 -27.88 -22.65
N ASP A 49 14.19 -27.08 -21.72
CA ASP A 49 13.66 -25.75 -21.36
C ASP A 49 12.14 -25.59 -21.21
N ALA A 50 11.46 -26.50 -20.51
CA ALA A 50 10.08 -26.28 -20.07
C ALA A 50 9.99 -25.67 -18.65
N GLU A 51 11.07 -25.66 -17.86
CA GLU A 51 11.02 -25.18 -16.47
C GLU A 51 11.28 -23.68 -16.30
N THR A 52 11.90 -23.03 -17.29
CA THR A 52 12.21 -21.59 -17.29
C THR A 52 11.07 -20.73 -17.84
N GLU A 53 10.25 -21.22 -18.78
CA GLU A 53 9.02 -20.54 -19.23
C GLU A 53 7.89 -20.60 -18.19
N LEU A 54 7.83 -21.65 -17.37
CA LEU A 54 6.78 -21.82 -16.34
C LEU A 54 6.99 -20.93 -15.11
N LYS A 55 8.23 -20.54 -14.79
CA LYS A 55 8.53 -19.59 -13.70
C LYS A 55 8.12 -18.15 -14.05
N ASN A 56 8.20 -17.77 -15.33
CA ASN A 56 7.78 -16.46 -15.81
C ASN A 56 6.25 -16.29 -15.81
N GLY A 57 5.50 -17.37 -16.06
CA GLY A 57 4.04 -17.36 -16.02
C GLY A 57 3.47 -16.90 -14.67
N ASN A 58 4.06 -17.35 -13.54
CA ASN A 58 3.62 -16.92 -12.21
C ASN A 58 3.88 -15.43 -11.97
N MET A 59 5.01 -14.89 -12.45
CA MET A 59 5.37 -13.48 -12.26
C MET A 59 4.44 -12.53 -13.05
N ILE A 60 4.06 -12.90 -14.28
CA ILE A 60 3.11 -12.08 -15.06
C ILE A 60 1.74 -12.01 -14.37
N TYR A 61 1.26 -13.12 -13.79
CA TYR A 61 0.03 -13.10 -12.99
C TYR A 61 0.18 -12.25 -11.74
N VAL A 62 1.29 -12.34 -11.02
CA VAL A 62 1.57 -11.48 -9.86
C VAL A 62 1.52 -10.00 -10.24
N LEU A 63 2.22 -9.59 -11.30
CA LEU A 63 2.26 -8.18 -11.72
C LEU A 63 0.87 -7.67 -12.12
N ARG A 64 0.15 -8.46 -12.91
CA ARG A 64 -1.22 -8.12 -13.34
C ARG A 64 -2.17 -8.03 -12.16
N ASP A 65 -2.11 -9.00 -11.23
CA ASP A 65 -2.98 -9.05 -10.07
C ASP A 65 -2.69 -7.92 -9.08
N VAL A 66 -1.42 -7.55 -8.90
CA VAL A 66 -1.01 -6.36 -8.14
C VAL A 66 -1.55 -5.10 -8.80
N ALA A 67 -1.50 -5.00 -10.13
CA ALA A 67 -2.07 -3.87 -10.85
C ALA A 67 -3.60 -3.82 -10.69
N ASP A 68 -4.31 -4.95 -10.82
CA ASP A 68 -5.76 -5.02 -10.62
C ASP A 68 -6.16 -4.63 -9.19
N MET A 69 -5.42 -5.11 -8.19
CA MET A 69 -5.60 -4.69 -6.79
C MET A 69 -5.40 -3.18 -6.63
N GLN A 70 -4.33 -2.62 -7.20
CA GLN A 70 -4.07 -1.18 -7.09
C GLN A 70 -5.13 -0.36 -7.83
N LEU A 71 -5.58 -0.79 -9.01
CA LEU A 71 -6.58 -0.08 -9.80
C LEU A 71 -7.96 -0.09 -9.15
N LYS A 72 -8.40 -1.22 -8.59
CA LYS A 72 -9.73 -1.32 -7.96
C LYS A 72 -9.76 -0.90 -6.50
N ALA A 73 -8.62 -1.01 -5.82
CA ALA A 73 -8.56 -0.94 -4.37
C ALA A 73 -7.59 0.14 -3.83
N GLY A 74 -6.77 0.75 -4.69
CA GLY A 74 -5.77 1.77 -4.31
C GLY A 74 -6.37 3.01 -3.67
N ASP A 75 -7.49 3.50 -4.17
CA ASP A 75 -8.15 4.70 -3.67
C ASP A 75 -8.64 4.52 -2.22
N TYR A 76 -8.97 3.30 -1.81
CA TYR A 76 -9.38 3.04 -0.42
C TYR A 76 -8.25 3.31 0.56
N VAL A 77 -6.99 3.08 0.20
CA VAL A 77 -5.86 3.44 1.10
C VAL A 77 -5.76 4.94 1.32
N GLN A 78 -6.04 5.75 0.29
CA GLN A 78 -6.04 7.20 0.44
C GLN A 78 -7.24 7.67 1.27
N GLN A 79 -8.42 7.12 1.01
CA GLN A 79 -9.62 7.40 1.78
C GLN A 79 -9.46 7.02 3.25
N LEU A 80 -8.90 5.84 3.55
CA LEU A 80 -8.63 5.38 4.91
C LEU A 80 -7.64 6.30 5.63
N LYS A 81 -6.59 6.77 4.94
CA LYS A 81 -5.65 7.76 5.50
C LYS A 81 -6.32 9.08 5.84
N GLN A 82 -7.19 9.58 4.96
CA GLN A 82 -7.92 10.82 5.24
C GLN A 82 -8.85 10.64 6.45
N THR A 83 -9.62 9.55 6.48
CA THR A 83 -10.52 9.25 7.59
C THR A 83 -9.76 9.04 8.90
N GLN A 84 -8.56 8.47 8.86
CA GLN A 84 -7.67 8.40 10.03
C GLN A 84 -7.40 9.80 10.58
N THR A 85 -6.97 10.73 9.73
CA THR A 85 -6.69 12.10 10.14
C THR A 85 -7.94 12.78 10.69
N ASP A 86 -9.10 12.56 10.06
CA ASP A 86 -10.37 13.15 10.50
C ASP A 86 -10.80 12.57 11.87
N LEU A 87 -10.54 11.28 12.13
CA LEU A 87 -10.78 10.64 13.43
C LEU A 87 -9.86 11.22 14.52
N GLU A 88 -8.57 11.36 14.22
CA GLU A 88 -7.58 11.94 15.15
C GLU A 88 -7.94 13.38 15.50
N GLN A 89 -8.31 14.18 14.50
CA GLN A 89 -8.73 15.56 14.70
C GLN A 89 -10.02 15.64 15.52
N ALA A 90 -11.02 14.81 15.21
CA ALA A 90 -12.29 14.80 15.95
C ALA A 90 -12.11 14.43 17.43
N LEU A 91 -11.19 13.50 17.74
CA LEU A 91 -10.82 13.16 19.10
C LEU A 91 -10.09 14.30 19.80
N ALA A 92 -9.11 14.92 19.14
CA ALA A 92 -8.35 16.05 19.69
C ALA A 92 -9.25 17.25 20.02
N ASP A 93 -10.18 17.56 19.11
CA ASP A 93 -11.14 18.66 19.27
C ASP A 93 -12.32 18.30 20.20
N LYS A 94 -12.41 17.03 20.63
CA LYS A 94 -13.56 16.48 21.38
C LYS A 94 -14.89 16.73 20.66
N ASN A 95 -14.86 16.73 19.33
CA ASN A 95 -16.01 16.99 18.49
C ASN A 95 -16.75 15.68 18.20
N GLN A 96 -17.81 15.45 18.96
CA GLN A 96 -18.59 14.22 18.90
C GLN A 96 -19.28 13.99 17.55
N GLN A 97 -19.77 15.06 16.90
CA GLN A 97 -20.42 14.96 15.60
C GLN A 97 -19.41 14.62 14.49
N ALA A 98 -18.23 15.26 14.52
CA ALA A 98 -17.14 14.92 13.61
C ALA A 98 -16.68 13.48 13.84
N LEU A 99 -16.56 13.05 15.10
CA LEU A 99 -16.15 11.69 15.46
C LEU A 99 -17.14 10.65 14.90
N GLN A 100 -18.44 10.87 15.08
CA GLN A 100 -19.47 9.98 14.55
C GLN A 100 -19.45 9.92 13.02
N THR A 101 -19.24 11.07 12.37
CA THR A 101 -19.11 11.14 10.90
C THR A 101 -17.92 10.32 10.43
N SER A 102 -16.76 10.50 11.05
CA SER A 102 -15.52 9.82 10.66
C SER A 102 -15.56 8.31 10.98
N VAL A 103 -16.19 7.90 12.08
CA VAL A 103 -16.40 6.47 12.41
C VAL A 103 -17.29 5.81 11.37
N ASN A 104 -18.41 6.46 10.99
CA ASN A 104 -19.30 5.94 9.95
C ASN A 104 -18.61 5.87 8.59
N ALA A 105 -17.80 6.89 8.25
CA ALA A 105 -17.01 6.90 7.04
C ALA A 105 -16.00 5.74 7.02
N LEU A 106 -15.30 5.50 8.13
CA LEU A 106 -14.34 4.40 8.26
C LEU A 106 -15.01 3.04 8.07
N HIS A 107 -16.14 2.82 8.75
CA HIS A 107 -16.91 1.58 8.63
C HIS A 107 -17.35 1.33 7.18
N GLN A 108 -17.88 2.35 6.51
CA GLN A 108 -18.31 2.25 5.12
C GLN A 108 -17.13 1.96 4.19
N GLN A 109 -16.03 2.69 4.33
CA GLN A 109 -14.83 2.52 3.51
C GLN A 109 -14.22 1.13 3.64
N LEU A 110 -14.11 0.59 4.86
CA LEU A 110 -13.59 -0.77 5.08
C LEU A 110 -14.53 -1.84 4.49
N THR A 111 -15.85 -1.64 4.60
CA THR A 111 -16.86 -2.53 4.02
C THR A 111 -16.77 -2.54 2.49
N ASP A 112 -16.70 -1.35 1.89
CA ASP A 112 -16.59 -1.22 0.43
C ASP A 112 -15.24 -1.69 -0.08
N PHE A 113 -14.15 -1.48 0.68
CA PHE A 113 -12.84 -2.02 0.36
C PHE A 113 -12.86 -3.55 0.34
N ASN A 114 -13.47 -4.20 1.35
CA ASN A 114 -13.67 -5.66 1.36
C ASN A 114 -14.50 -6.14 0.15
N ARG A 115 -15.53 -5.40 -0.25
CA ARG A 115 -16.31 -5.71 -1.45
C ARG A 115 -15.49 -5.59 -2.73
N ALA A 116 -14.71 -4.51 -2.87
CA ALA A 116 -13.83 -4.28 -4.01
C ALA A 116 -12.79 -5.41 -4.13
N LEU A 117 -12.14 -5.75 -3.01
CA LEU A 117 -11.20 -6.88 -2.94
C LEU A 117 -11.85 -8.19 -3.34
N SER A 118 -13.04 -8.50 -2.80
CA SER A 118 -13.77 -9.74 -3.12
C SER A 118 -14.19 -9.85 -4.60
N SER A 119 -14.23 -8.73 -5.32
CA SER A 119 -14.59 -8.68 -6.75
C SER A 119 -13.42 -8.91 -7.71
N LEU A 120 -12.20 -9.07 -7.18
CA LEU A 120 -11.01 -9.32 -7.99
C LEU A 120 -10.94 -10.78 -8.45
N ASP A 121 -10.59 -11.00 -9.71
CA ASP A 121 -10.33 -12.33 -10.28
C ASP A 121 -8.82 -12.59 -10.33
N LEU A 122 -8.22 -12.78 -9.15
CA LEU A 122 -6.79 -13.02 -8.98
C LEU A 122 -6.41 -14.42 -9.47
N LYS A 123 -5.25 -14.55 -10.12
CA LYS A 123 -4.69 -15.83 -10.58
C LYS A 123 -3.46 -16.25 -9.78
N SER A 124 -2.72 -15.31 -9.19
CA SER A 124 -1.61 -15.57 -8.28
C SER A 124 -2.13 -15.93 -6.88
N GLN A 125 -1.67 -17.06 -6.37
CA GLN A 125 -1.93 -17.48 -4.98
C GLN A 125 -1.30 -16.55 -3.96
N GLU A 126 -0.16 -15.93 -4.29
CA GLU A 126 0.54 -14.99 -3.42
C GLU A 126 -0.33 -13.75 -3.21
N ILE A 127 -0.87 -13.21 -4.31
CA ILE A 127 -1.74 -12.03 -4.28
C ILE A 127 -3.10 -12.36 -3.65
N GLU A 128 -3.62 -13.56 -3.86
CA GLU A 128 -4.79 -14.05 -3.16
C GLU A 128 -4.57 -14.11 -1.64
N SER A 129 -3.43 -14.60 -1.16
CA SER A 129 -3.09 -14.60 0.27
C SER A 129 -3.01 -13.18 0.84
N ILE A 130 -2.41 -12.24 0.10
CA ILE A 130 -2.39 -10.82 0.48
C ILE A 130 -3.81 -10.25 0.57
N ARG A 131 -4.67 -10.53 -0.41
CA ARG A 131 -6.08 -10.12 -0.40
C ARG A 131 -6.77 -10.62 0.87
N GLN A 132 -6.61 -11.89 1.23
CA GLN A 132 -7.20 -12.45 2.45
C GLN A 132 -6.67 -11.78 3.72
N ASN A 133 -5.37 -11.48 3.78
CA ASN A 133 -4.78 -10.78 4.93
C ASN A 133 -5.32 -9.35 5.07
N ILE A 134 -5.48 -8.63 3.96
CA ILE A 134 -6.10 -7.30 3.96
C ILE A 134 -7.56 -7.39 4.43
N MET A 135 -8.34 -8.32 3.87
CA MET A 135 -9.74 -8.49 4.26
C MET A 135 -9.90 -8.87 5.74
N SER A 136 -9.03 -9.73 6.25
CA SER A 136 -8.99 -10.13 7.66
C SER A 136 -8.66 -8.94 8.57
N THR A 137 -7.65 -8.13 8.25
CA THR A 137 -7.36 -6.92 9.00
C THR A 137 -8.51 -5.91 8.93
N ASN A 138 -9.14 -5.71 7.77
CA ASN A 138 -10.33 -4.87 7.66
C ASN A 138 -11.44 -5.37 8.61
N GLN A 139 -11.66 -6.68 8.66
CA GLN A 139 -12.67 -7.28 9.54
C GLN A 139 -12.34 -7.06 11.02
N GLN A 140 -11.06 -7.18 11.43
CA GLN A 140 -10.64 -6.91 12.80
C GLN A 140 -10.96 -5.47 13.23
N VAL A 141 -10.80 -4.51 12.33
CA VAL A 141 -11.15 -3.11 12.58
C VAL A 141 -12.67 -2.92 12.60
N LEU A 142 -13.39 -3.52 11.66
CA LEU A 142 -14.85 -3.48 11.61
C LEU A 142 -15.50 -4.11 12.85
N ASP A 143 -14.88 -5.12 13.45
CA ASP A 143 -15.39 -5.81 14.64
C ASP A 143 -15.26 -4.97 15.93
N LEU A 144 -14.51 -3.87 15.89
CA LEU A 144 -14.33 -3.00 17.05
C LEU A 144 -15.68 -2.43 17.53
N PRO A 145 -15.95 -2.38 18.85
CA PRO A 145 -17.27 -2.03 19.40
C PRO A 145 -17.87 -0.70 18.93
N TYR A 146 -17.03 0.27 18.63
CA TYR A 146 -17.44 1.61 18.19
C TYR A 146 -17.59 1.72 16.68
N LEU A 147 -17.04 0.78 15.91
CA LEU A 147 -17.17 0.74 14.44
C LEU A 147 -18.31 -0.17 14.00
N ASN A 148 -18.59 -1.26 14.71
CA ASN A 148 -19.65 -2.21 14.37
C ASN A 148 -21.08 -1.72 14.70
N GLY A 149 -21.23 -0.49 15.20
CA GLY A 149 -22.53 0.11 15.56
C GLY A 149 -23.26 -0.55 16.74
N LYS A 150 -22.61 -1.49 17.46
CA LYS A 150 -23.22 -2.14 18.64
C LYS A 150 -23.17 -1.27 19.90
N VAL A 151 -22.43 -0.16 19.85
CA VAL A 151 -22.34 0.81 20.95
C VAL A 151 -22.52 2.22 20.38
N GLU A 152 -23.46 2.98 20.95
CA GLU A 152 -23.70 4.37 20.56
C GLU A 152 -22.52 5.25 21.02
N LEU A 153 -21.83 5.88 20.08
CA LEU A 153 -20.69 6.78 20.35
C LEU A 153 -21.05 7.93 21.30
N GLU A 154 -22.33 8.31 21.34
CA GLU A 154 -22.85 9.35 22.22
C GLU A 154 -22.78 8.99 23.71
N SER A 155 -22.83 7.70 24.01
CA SER A 155 -22.87 7.14 25.37
C SER A 155 -21.49 6.72 25.91
N ILE A 156 -20.44 6.78 25.09
CA ILE A 156 -19.10 6.28 25.42
C ILE A 156 -18.18 7.42 25.87
N ASP A 157 -17.34 7.12 26.85
CA ASP A 157 -16.21 7.98 27.22
C ASP A 157 -15.21 8.11 26.06
N LEU A 158 -15.01 9.33 25.57
CA LEU A 158 -14.02 9.68 24.53
C LEU A 158 -12.64 9.08 24.81
N HIS A 159 -12.24 8.96 26.08
CA HIS A 159 -10.96 8.37 26.44
C HIS A 159 -10.87 6.87 26.09
N LYS A 160 -11.98 6.13 26.17
CA LYS A 160 -12.03 4.73 25.73
C LYS A 160 -11.91 4.62 24.21
N ILE A 161 -12.51 5.56 23.48
CA ILE A 161 -12.41 5.61 22.02
C ILE A 161 -10.97 5.91 21.62
N GLU A 162 -10.33 6.89 22.27
CA GLU A 162 -8.93 7.26 22.05
C GLU A 162 -7.99 6.06 22.24
N GLN A 163 -8.16 5.28 23.33
CA GLN A 163 -7.34 4.08 23.57
C GLN A 163 -7.50 3.04 22.46
N GLN A 164 -8.71 2.82 21.96
CA GLN A 164 -8.93 1.86 20.88
C GLN A 164 -8.52 2.40 19.51
N MET A 165 -8.42 3.72 19.32
CA MET A 165 -8.01 4.35 18.07
C MET A 165 -6.55 4.03 17.70
N THR A 166 -5.67 3.87 18.69
CA THR A 166 -4.28 3.42 18.46
C THR A 166 -4.23 2.08 17.70
N SER A 167 -5.18 1.18 17.99
CA SER A 167 -5.29 -0.10 17.27
C SER A 167 -5.70 0.11 15.82
N VAL A 168 -6.63 1.03 15.56
CA VAL A 168 -7.12 1.36 14.21
C VAL A 168 -5.99 1.96 13.37
N GLN A 169 -5.23 2.90 13.93
CA GLN A 169 -4.05 3.49 13.26
C GLN A 169 -3.03 2.42 12.86
N THR A 170 -2.75 1.47 13.76
CA THR A 170 -1.80 0.39 13.52
C THR A 170 -2.27 -0.53 12.38
N GLU A 171 -3.54 -0.95 12.42
CA GLU A 171 -4.11 -1.81 11.38
C GLU A 171 -4.24 -1.08 10.03
N MET A 172 -4.58 0.22 10.01
CA MET A 172 -4.59 1.01 8.77
C MET A 172 -3.20 1.15 8.15
N LEU A 173 -2.16 1.33 8.96
CA LEU A 173 -0.79 1.32 8.47
C LEU A 173 -0.41 -0.04 7.88
N LYS A 174 -0.83 -1.14 8.52
CA LYS A 174 -0.61 -2.50 8.02
C LYS A 174 -1.33 -2.71 6.69
N LEU A 175 -2.58 -2.26 6.56
CA LEU A 175 -3.35 -2.30 5.31
C LEU A 175 -2.64 -1.55 4.18
N ALA A 176 -2.20 -0.31 4.45
CA ALA A 176 -1.47 0.48 3.48
C ALA A 176 -0.18 -0.22 3.02
N LYS A 177 0.59 -0.81 3.94
CA LYS A 177 1.81 -1.58 3.61
C LYS A 177 1.50 -2.81 2.76
N MET A 178 0.43 -3.53 3.06
CA MET A 178 0.02 -4.72 2.29
C MET A 178 -0.44 -4.36 0.88
N LEU A 179 -1.06 -3.19 0.67
CA LEU A 179 -1.48 -2.78 -0.68
C LEU A 179 -0.35 -2.14 -1.50
N LEU A 180 0.60 -1.49 -0.83
CA LEU A 180 1.77 -0.87 -1.46
C LEU A 180 2.90 -1.86 -1.79
N LEU A 181 2.62 -3.17 -1.79
CA LEU A 181 3.57 -4.20 -2.18
C LEU A 181 4.01 -3.95 -3.63
N GLN A 182 5.17 -3.30 -3.76
CA GLN A 182 5.94 -3.33 -4.99
C GLN A 182 6.49 -4.76 -5.13
N PRO A 183 6.48 -5.35 -6.33
CA PRO A 183 7.14 -6.62 -6.59
C PRO A 183 8.64 -6.41 -6.38
N THR A 184 9.12 -6.60 -5.16
CA THR A 184 10.56 -6.63 -4.89
C THR A 184 11.07 -7.93 -5.50
N SER A 185 11.58 -7.84 -6.73
CA SER A 185 12.63 -8.74 -7.18
C SER A 185 13.64 -8.84 -6.05
N SER A 186 13.87 -10.05 -5.57
CA SER A 186 14.80 -10.33 -4.47
C SER A 186 16.19 -9.77 -4.79
N GLU A 187 16.50 -8.58 -4.31
CA GLU A 187 17.88 -8.13 -4.19
C GLU A 187 18.43 -8.69 -2.88
N LYS A 188 18.98 -9.89 -3.01
CA LYS A 188 20.04 -10.36 -2.14
C LYS A 188 21.34 -9.83 -2.74
N SER A 189 21.96 -8.86 -2.09
CA SER A 189 23.41 -8.64 -2.21
C SER A 189 24.00 -8.32 -0.85
#